data_AF-A0A915JLW5-F1
#
_entry.id   AF-A0A915JLW5-F1
#
_cell.length_a   1.000
_cell.length_b   1.000
_cell.length_c   1.000
_cell.angle_alpha   90.00
_cell.angle_beta   90.00
_cell.angle_gamma   90.00
#
_symmetry.space_group_name_H-M   'P 1'
#
loop_
_entity.id
_entity.type
_entity.pdbx_description
1 polymer ?
#
loop_
_entity_poly.entity_id
_entity_poly.type
_entity_poly.pdbx_seq_one_letter_code
_entity_poly.pdbx_strand_id
1 'polypeptide(L)'
;QTNEPIILLFLGLCLELLERQLKFGGYVENTSIFLREVIENLQQLGADSARSILGAIGLVKKINFAPKFKLICNLVAVFCLNQFLIDGKNVELRITADQSLNVEKAKNQLHLLKNQRQYANLTAAIDLALEYCTNNAKTILNVHEFYSKLTLIFYNEKYLIDKCVA
;
A
#
# COMPACT_ATOMS: atom_id res chain seq x y z
N GLN A 1 20.04 -2.06 12.15
CA GLN A 1 19.79 -2.26 10.71
C GLN A 1 18.31 -2.04 10.46
N THR A 2 17.95 -1.25 9.45
CA THR A 2 16.54 -1.01 9.10
C THR A 2 16.00 -2.21 8.34
N ASN A 3 14.99 -2.89 8.89
CA ASN A 3 14.33 -4.04 8.25
C ASN A 3 13.42 -3.63 7.07
N GLU A 4 13.47 -2.37 6.63
CA GLU A 4 12.61 -1.83 5.56
C GLU A 4 12.70 -2.63 4.25
N PRO A 5 13.89 -3.01 3.72
CA PRO A 5 13.96 -3.79 2.49
C PRO A 5 13.30 -5.16 2.62
N ILE A 6 13.48 -5.83 3.76
CA ILE A 6 12.88 -7.15 4.05
C ILE A 6 11.35 -7.01 4.10
N ILE A 7 10.83 -5.98 4.77
CA ILE A 7 9.39 -5.71 4.85
C ILE A 7 8.82 -5.42 3.46
N LEU A 8 9.54 -4.66 2.63
CA LEU A 8 9.13 -4.38 1.26
C LEU A 8 9.09 -5.67 0.42
N LEU A 9 10.14 -6.50 0.46
CA LEU A 9 10.12 -7.79 -0.25
C LEU A 9 8.97 -8.69 0.21
N PHE A 10 8.75 -8.80 1.52
CA PHE A 10 7.66 -9.59 2.07
C PHE A 10 6.29 -9.05 1.63
N LEU A 11 6.10 -7.73 1.63
CA LEU A 11 4.90 -7.11 1.11
C LEU A 11 4.68 -7.46 -0.37
N GLY A 12 5.72 -7.40 -1.20
CA GLY A 12 5.65 -7.81 -2.60
C GLY A 12 5.11 -9.23 -2.76
N LEU A 13 5.64 -10.19 -1.99
CA LEU A 13 5.18 -11.58 -1.99
C LEU A 13 3.72 -11.72 -1.53
N CYS A 14 3.31 -10.98 -0.50
CA CYS A 14 1.91 -10.97 -0.04
C CYS A 14 0.95 -10.47 -1.13
N LEU A 15 1.33 -9.40 -1.84
CA LEU A 15 0.53 -8.82 -2.92
C LEU A 15 0.48 -9.74 -4.15
N GLU A 16 1.59 -10.39 -4.49
CA GLU A 16 1.65 -11.40 -5.55
C GLU A 16 0.77 -12.61 -5.23
N LEU A 17 0.82 -13.11 -4.00
CA LEU A 17 -0.02 -14.21 -3.55
C LEU A 17 -1.51 -13.84 -3.63
N LEU A 18 -1.87 -12.63 -3.18
CA LEU A 18 -3.23 -12.13 -3.26
C LEU A 18 -3.73 -12.07 -4.71
N GLU A 19 -2.93 -11.49 -5.61
CA GLU A 19 -3.26 -11.43 -7.04
C GLU A 19 -3.49 -12.84 -7.61
N ARG A 20 -2.62 -13.79 -7.29
CA ARG A 20 -2.75 -15.19 -7.73
C ARG A 20 -4.03 -15.83 -7.20
N GLN A 21 -4.35 -15.66 -5.91
CA GLN A 21 -5.59 -16.20 -5.34
C GLN A 21 -6.82 -15.68 -6.08
N LEU A 22 -6.86 -14.40 -6.42
CA LEU A 22 -7.98 -13.81 -7.16
C LEU A 22 -8.04 -14.28 -8.62
N LYS A 23 -6.89 -14.43 -9.29
CA LYS A 23 -6.84 -14.89 -10.70
C LYS A 23 -7.25 -16.35 -10.88
N PHE A 24 -6.89 -17.22 -9.95
CA PHE A 24 -7.08 -18.66 -10.07
C PHE A 24 -8.28 -19.20 -9.28
N GLY A 25 -9.25 -18.33 -8.95
CA GLY A 25 -10.52 -18.74 -8.33
C GLY A 25 -10.39 -19.18 -6.87
N GLY A 26 -9.42 -18.63 -6.14
CA GLY A 26 -9.32 -18.80 -4.69
C GLY A 26 -10.51 -18.20 -3.94
N TYR A 27 -10.57 -18.45 -2.64
CA TYR A 27 -11.64 -17.95 -1.78
C TYR A 27 -11.56 -16.42 -1.66
N VAL A 28 -12.39 -15.72 -2.44
CA VAL A 28 -12.47 -14.25 -2.46
C VAL A 28 -12.70 -13.70 -1.05
N GLU A 29 -13.51 -14.38 -0.24
CA GLU A 29 -13.76 -13.99 1.14
C GLU A 29 -12.53 -13.93 2.02
N ASN A 30 -11.79 -15.04 2.09
CA ASN A 30 -10.54 -15.08 2.84
C ASN A 30 -9.51 -14.09 2.28
N THR A 31 -9.50 -13.90 0.96
CA THR A 31 -8.59 -12.97 0.29
C THR A 31 -8.90 -11.52 0.66
N SER A 32 -10.18 -11.15 0.74
CA SER A 32 -10.62 -9.82 1.17
C SER A 32 -10.35 -9.55 2.65
N ILE A 33 -10.50 -10.55 3.52
CA ILE A 33 -10.15 -10.45 4.94
C ILE A 33 -8.63 -10.23 5.08
N PHE A 34 -7.83 -11.07 4.41
CA PHE A 34 -6.39 -10.93 4.39
C PHE A 34 -5.94 -9.56 3.86
N LEU A 35 -6.56 -9.07 2.78
CA LEU A 35 -6.26 -7.74 2.24
C LEU A 35 -6.53 -6.61 3.25
N ARG A 36 -7.59 -6.73 4.06
CA ARG A 36 -7.88 -5.74 5.10
C ARG A 36 -6.79 -5.72 6.17
N GLU A 37 -6.36 -6.88 6.63
CA GLU A 37 -5.24 -6.99 7.58
C GLU A 37 -3.96 -6.39 7.00
N VAL A 38 -3.67 -6.66 5.71
CA VAL A 38 -2.54 -6.03 5.02
C VAL A 38 -2.68 -4.50 4.99
N ILE A 39 -3.85 -3.96 4.63
CA ILE A 39 -4.12 -2.51 4.61
C ILE A 39 -3.91 -1.89 5.99
N GLU A 40 -4.46 -2.49 7.05
CA GLU A 40 -4.33 -2.01 8.41
C GLU A 40 -2.87 -1.96 8.85
N ASN A 41 -2.11 -3.03 8.57
CA ASN A 41 -0.67 -3.06 8.84
C ASN A 41 0.09 -1.98 8.05
N LEU A 42 -0.24 -1.78 6.77
CA LEU A 42 0.38 -0.74 5.95
C LEU A 42 0.08 0.67 6.47
N GLN A 43 -1.15 0.93 6.90
CA GLN A 43 -1.51 2.22 7.50
C GLN A 43 -0.75 2.46 8.80
N GLN A 44 -0.54 1.42 9.63
CA GLN A 44 0.27 1.53 10.85
C GLN A 44 1.75 1.78 10.54
N LEU A 45 2.32 1.08 9.56
CA LEU A 45 3.70 1.26 9.12
C LEU A 45 3.94 2.62 8.44
N GLY A 46 2.93 3.12 7.72
CA GLY A 46 2.94 4.42 7.04
C GLY A 46 2.58 5.60 7.95
N ALA A 47 2.10 5.35 9.17
CA ALA A 47 1.75 6.40 10.11
C ALA A 47 3.00 7.10 10.65
N ASP A 48 2.93 8.42 10.72
CA ASP A 48 3.85 9.18 11.55
C ASP A 48 3.48 8.93 13.01
N SER A 49 4.27 8.10 13.68
CA SER A 49 4.11 7.73 15.08
C SER A 49 4.04 8.96 15.99
N ALA A 50 2.83 9.48 16.20
CA ALA A 50 2.52 10.56 17.13
C ALA A 50 1.26 10.30 17.97
N ARG A 51 0.57 9.16 17.81
CA ARG A 51 -0.69 8.85 18.54
C ARG A 51 -0.78 7.44 19.11
N SER A 52 0.29 6.93 19.70
CA SER A 52 0.13 5.87 20.71
C SER A 52 0.18 6.54 22.07
N ILE A 53 -0.94 6.52 22.81
CA ILE A 53 -1.04 6.91 24.23
C ILE A 53 0.02 6.17 25.08
N LEU A 54 0.47 5.00 24.62
CA LEU A 54 1.57 4.22 25.18
C LEU A 54 2.98 4.81 24.95
N GLY A 55 3.14 5.77 24.03
CA GLY A 55 4.37 6.52 23.84
C GLY A 55 4.70 7.47 25.00
N ALA A 56 3.72 7.78 25.85
CA ALA A 56 3.91 8.56 27.07
C ALA A 56 4.62 7.76 28.19
N ILE A 57 4.70 6.43 28.09
CA ILE A 57 5.30 5.55 29.11
C ILE A 57 6.76 5.18 28.75
N GLY A 58 7.31 5.66 27.63
CA GLY A 58 8.74 5.54 27.31
C GLY A 58 9.26 4.11 27.02
N LEU A 59 8.38 3.11 26.94
CA LEU A 59 8.77 1.69 26.86
C LEU A 59 8.81 1.09 25.44
N VAL A 60 8.48 1.85 24.40
CA VAL A 60 8.55 1.34 23.01
C VAL A 60 9.60 2.11 22.22
N LYS A 61 10.62 1.38 21.77
CA LYS A 61 11.65 1.86 20.85
C LYS A 61 10.93 2.34 19.58
N LYS A 62 10.85 3.67 19.38
CA LYS A 62 10.20 4.26 18.21
C LYS A 62 10.88 3.73 16.94
N ILE A 63 10.20 2.86 16.22
CA ILE A 63 10.65 2.43 14.89
C ILE A 63 10.35 3.60 13.96
N ASN A 64 11.39 4.36 13.62
CA ASN A 64 11.26 5.51 12.73
C ASN A 64 11.62 5.08 11.30
N PHE A 65 10.62 4.72 10.52
CA PHE A 65 10.80 4.38 9.11
C PHE A 65 11.09 5.61 8.24
N ALA A 66 11.84 5.40 7.16
CA ALA A 66 12.15 6.44 6.19
C ALA A 66 10.87 6.99 5.52
N PRO A 67 10.82 8.29 5.16
CA PRO A 67 9.67 8.88 4.48
C PRO A 67 9.27 8.15 3.19
N LYS A 68 10.25 7.66 2.41
CA LYS A 68 9.99 6.88 1.18
C LYS A 68 9.25 5.57 1.48
N PHE A 69 9.65 4.87 2.54
CA PHE A 69 8.99 3.64 2.98
C PHE A 69 7.55 3.92 3.43
N LYS A 70 7.36 4.93 4.28
CA LYS A 70 6.02 5.33 4.75
C LYS A 70 5.11 5.72 3.60
N LEU A 71 5.65 6.45 2.61
CA LEU A 71 4.92 6.83 1.42
C LEU A 71 4.49 5.60 0.63
N ILE A 72 5.37 4.62 0.40
CA ILE A 72 5.00 3.36 -0.26
C ILE A 72 3.83 2.68 0.46
N CYS A 73 3.93 2.51 1.78
CA CYS A 73 2.89 1.87 2.56
C CYS A 73 1.54 2.59 2.43
N ASN A 74 1.54 3.91 2.54
CA ASN A 74 0.33 4.72 2.40
C ASN A 74 -0.27 4.63 0.99
N LEU A 75 0.54 4.72 -0.07
CA LEU A 75 0.05 4.68 -1.45
C LEU A 75 -0.52 3.30 -1.81
N VAL A 76 0.13 2.22 -1.38
CA VAL A 76 -0.39 0.85 -1.55
C VAL A 76 -1.69 0.67 -0.78
N ALA A 77 -1.75 1.12 0.48
CA ALA A 77 -2.97 1.03 1.28
C ALA A 77 -4.15 1.78 0.64
N VAL A 78 -3.92 2.99 0.12
CA VAL A 78 -4.94 3.77 -0.58
C VAL A 78 -5.42 3.06 -1.83
N PHE A 79 -4.50 2.54 -2.66
CA PHE A 79 -4.87 1.79 -3.85
C PHE A 79 -5.73 0.57 -3.52
N CYS A 80 -5.30 -0.25 -2.57
CA CYS A 80 -6.00 -1.46 -2.15
C CYS A 80 -7.37 -1.15 -1.54
N LEU A 81 -7.46 -0.12 -0.69
CA LEU A 81 -8.73 0.32 -0.09
C LEU A 81 -9.73 0.78 -1.18
N ASN A 82 -9.23 1.42 -2.23
CA ASN A 82 -10.02 1.84 -3.38
C ASN A 82 -10.49 0.68 -4.29
N GLN A 83 -10.11 -0.56 -3.98
CA GLN A 83 -10.60 -1.75 -4.69
C GLN A 83 -11.82 -2.40 -4.03
N PHE A 84 -12.25 -1.97 -2.84
CA PHE A 84 -13.46 -2.49 -2.22
C PHE A 84 -14.71 -1.80 -2.81
N LEU A 85 -15.71 -2.60 -3.21
CA LEU A 85 -16.91 -2.09 -3.89
C LEU A 85 -17.93 -1.43 -2.93
N ILE A 86 -17.92 -1.83 -1.66
CA ILE A 86 -18.82 -1.33 -0.62
C ILE A 86 -17.97 -0.87 0.55
N ASP A 87 -18.35 0.26 1.17
CA ASP A 87 -17.64 0.88 2.29
C ASP A 87 -17.40 -0.13 3.43
N GLY A 88 -16.22 -0.73 3.43
CA GLY A 88 -15.56 -1.34 4.58
C GLY A 88 -16.24 -2.56 5.24
N LYS A 89 -17.39 -3.04 4.78
CA LYS A 89 -18.13 -4.13 5.47
C LYS A 89 -18.41 -5.37 4.64
N ASN A 90 -18.52 -5.24 3.32
CA ASN A 90 -18.70 -6.41 2.45
C ASN A 90 -17.36 -6.84 1.82
N VAL A 91 -17.33 -8.12 1.50
CA VAL A 91 -16.20 -8.92 1.03
C VAL A 91 -15.83 -8.63 -0.42
N GLU A 92 -16.59 -7.79 -1.12
CA GLU A 92 -16.49 -7.67 -2.56
C GLU A 92 -15.33 -6.77 -3.01
N LEU A 93 -14.43 -7.38 -3.78
CA LEU A 93 -13.31 -6.71 -4.43
C LEU A 93 -13.61 -6.42 -5.89
N ARG A 94 -13.06 -5.32 -6.38
CA ARG A 94 -13.04 -4.99 -7.79
C ARG A 94 -12.00 -5.86 -8.50
N ILE A 95 -12.46 -6.90 -9.19
CA ILE A 95 -11.62 -7.81 -9.99
C ILE A 95 -11.72 -7.44 -11.48
N THR A 96 -12.85 -6.89 -11.91
CA THR A 96 -13.15 -6.51 -13.30
C THR A 96 -13.39 -5.02 -13.45
N ALA A 97 -13.19 -4.48 -14.65
CA ALA A 97 -13.21 -3.04 -14.93
C ALA A 97 -14.62 -2.43 -15.09
N ASP A 98 -15.64 -3.27 -15.18
CA ASP A 98 -17.06 -2.90 -15.24
C ASP A 98 -17.65 -2.54 -13.87
N GLN A 99 -16.97 -2.92 -12.77
CA GLN A 99 -17.41 -2.63 -11.41
C GLN A 99 -17.04 -1.18 -11.01
N SER A 100 -17.90 -0.51 -10.26
CA SER A 100 -17.76 0.91 -9.92
C SER A 100 -16.53 1.23 -9.05
N LEU A 101 -15.89 2.36 -9.32
CA LEU A 101 -14.69 2.86 -8.64
C LEU A 101 -15.00 4.06 -7.73
N ASN A 102 -14.58 4.01 -6.46
CA ASN A 102 -14.70 5.16 -5.54
C ASN A 102 -13.52 6.13 -5.66
N VAL A 103 -13.51 6.87 -6.77
CA VAL A 103 -12.43 7.79 -7.12
C VAL A 103 -12.21 8.89 -6.08
N GLU A 104 -13.29 9.44 -5.52
CA GLU A 104 -13.23 10.68 -4.73
C GLU A 104 -12.54 10.48 -3.38
N LYS A 105 -12.77 9.35 -2.71
CA LYS A 105 -12.12 9.03 -1.42
C LYS A 105 -10.61 8.87 -1.61
N ALA A 106 -10.19 8.15 -2.65
CA ALA A 106 -8.78 7.94 -2.96
C ALA A 106 -8.08 9.25 -3.35
N LYS A 107 -8.68 10.06 -4.24
CA LYS A 107 -8.15 11.39 -4.61
C LYS A 107 -7.92 12.26 -3.40
N ASN A 108 -8.90 12.37 -2.50
CA ASN A 108 -8.78 13.18 -1.29
C ASN A 108 -7.60 12.73 -0.42
N GLN A 109 -7.44 11.43 -0.19
CA GLN A 109 -6.31 10.89 0.59
C GLN A 109 -4.96 11.16 -0.09
N LEU A 110 -4.86 10.99 -1.41
CA LEU A 110 -3.63 11.22 -2.17
C LEU A 110 -3.25 12.71 -2.23
N HIS A 111 -4.22 13.61 -2.37
CA HIS A 111 -3.98 15.05 -2.31
C HIS A 111 -3.52 15.48 -0.92
N LEU A 112 -4.07 14.90 0.16
CA LEU A 112 -3.58 15.14 1.51
C LEU A 112 -2.12 14.73 1.66
N LEU A 113 -1.71 13.58 1.12
CA LEU A 113 -0.30 13.16 1.09
C LEU A 113 0.56 14.13 0.28
N LYS A 114 0.11 14.55 -0.91
CA LYS A 114 0.84 15.48 -1.79
C LYS A 114 1.15 16.81 -1.12
N ASN A 115 0.27 17.27 -0.24
CA ASN A 115 0.42 18.53 0.49
C ASN A 115 1.34 18.44 1.71
N GLN A 116 1.81 17.25 2.10
CA GLN A 116 2.75 17.09 3.21
C GLN A 116 4.16 17.47 2.79
N ARG A 117 4.80 18.38 3.55
CA ARG A 117 6.16 18.87 3.27
C ARG A 117 7.20 17.76 3.12
N GLN A 118 7.06 16.67 3.88
CA GLN A 118 7.97 15.51 3.82
C GLN A 118 7.96 14.77 2.46
N TYR A 119 6.92 14.96 1.65
CA TYR A 119 6.75 14.30 0.35
C TYR A 119 6.89 15.26 -0.83
N ALA A 120 7.32 16.51 -0.61
CA ALA A 120 7.44 17.53 -1.65
C ALA A 120 8.29 17.09 -2.86
N ASN A 121 9.32 16.26 -2.64
CA ASN A 121 10.21 15.75 -3.68
C ASN A 121 9.83 14.33 -4.17
N LEU A 122 8.72 13.76 -3.68
CA LEU A 122 8.30 12.39 -3.97
C LEU A 122 6.98 12.34 -4.75
N THR A 123 6.63 13.43 -5.43
CA THR A 123 5.33 13.62 -6.10
C THR A 123 5.08 12.63 -7.23
N ALA A 124 6.12 12.18 -7.94
CA ALA A 124 5.98 11.20 -9.04
C ALA A 124 5.29 9.90 -8.60
N ALA A 125 5.57 9.43 -7.38
CA ALA A 125 4.92 8.24 -6.82
C ALA A 125 3.44 8.48 -6.48
N ILE A 126 3.12 9.70 -6.02
CA ILE A 126 1.74 10.09 -5.71
C ILE A 126 0.93 10.24 -7.01
N ASP A 127 1.54 10.79 -8.06
CA ASP A 127 0.93 10.93 -9.37
C ASP A 127 0.67 9.57 -10.02
N LEU A 128 1.60 8.60 -9.88
CA LEU A 128 1.37 7.20 -10.25
C LEU A 128 0.19 6.60 -9.48
N ALA A 129 0.10 6.83 -8.17
CA ALA A 129 -1.01 6.33 -7.37
C ALA A 129 -2.35 6.95 -7.78
N LEU A 130 -2.36 8.24 -8.14
CA LEU A 130 -3.54 8.91 -8.70
C LEU A 130 -3.96 8.27 -10.03
N GLU A 131 -3.03 8.02 -10.95
CA GLU A 131 -3.31 7.32 -12.21
C GLU A 131 -4.00 5.97 -11.94
N TYR A 132 -3.45 5.16 -11.03
CA TYR A 132 -3.99 3.85 -10.69
C TYR A 132 -5.35 3.92 -9.96
N CYS A 133 -5.53 4.89 -9.07
CA CYS A 133 -6.76 5.02 -8.29
C CYS A 133 -7.91 5.69 -9.05
N THR A 134 -7.63 6.34 -10.18
CA THR A 134 -8.65 7.01 -11.00
C THR A 134 -8.98 6.26 -12.29
N ASN A 135 -8.16 5.29 -12.68
CA ASN A 135 -8.35 4.50 -13.89
C ASN A 135 -9.20 3.24 -13.62
N ASN A 136 -10.41 3.18 -14.20
CA ASN A 136 -11.31 2.03 -14.07
C ASN A 136 -10.70 0.71 -14.59
N ALA A 137 -9.78 0.76 -15.56
CA ALA A 137 -9.12 -0.42 -16.07
C ALA A 137 -8.09 -1.02 -15.09
N LYS A 138 -7.72 -0.28 -14.04
CA LYS A 138 -6.83 -0.77 -12.98
C LYS A 138 -7.69 -1.33 -11.85
N THR A 139 -7.59 -2.64 -11.63
CA THR A 139 -8.34 -3.37 -10.59
C THR A 139 -7.39 -3.90 -9.52
N ILE A 140 -7.89 -4.65 -8.53
CA ILE A 140 -7.02 -5.29 -7.54
C ILE A 140 -6.00 -6.23 -8.18
N LEU A 141 -6.27 -6.75 -9.38
CA LEU A 141 -5.34 -7.60 -10.13
C LEU A 141 -4.10 -6.85 -10.63
N ASN A 142 -4.08 -5.51 -10.56
CA ASN A 142 -2.93 -4.68 -10.88
C ASN A 142 -2.11 -4.31 -9.64
N VAL A 143 -2.41 -4.87 -8.46
CA VAL A 143 -1.77 -4.48 -7.20
C VAL A 143 -0.26 -4.76 -7.18
N HIS A 144 0.17 -5.90 -7.70
CA HIS A 144 1.59 -6.23 -7.79
C HIS A 144 2.29 -5.33 -8.81
N GLU A 145 1.71 -5.15 -10.01
CA GLU A 145 2.22 -4.21 -11.04
C GLU A 145 2.40 -2.80 -10.46
N PHE A 146 1.39 -2.30 -9.74
CA PHE A 146 1.44 -1.01 -9.06
C PHE A 146 2.58 -0.94 -8.05
N TYR A 147 2.68 -1.95 -7.18
CA TYR A 147 3.72 -2.05 -6.17
C TYR A 147 5.14 -2.09 -6.77
N SER A 148 5.36 -2.88 -7.83
CA SER A 148 6.64 -2.97 -8.52
C SER A 148 7.04 -1.63 -9.15
N LYS A 149 6.12 -0.94 -9.83
CA LYS A 149 6.40 0.41 -10.37
C LYS A 149 6.73 1.41 -9.26
N LEU A 150 5.99 1.36 -8.16
CA LEU A 150 6.18 2.26 -7.03
C LEU A 150 7.54 2.05 -6.35
N THR A 151 7.94 0.79 -6.15
CA THR A 151 9.23 0.45 -5.55
C THR A 151 10.39 0.88 -6.44
N LEU A 152 10.29 0.71 -7.76
CA LEU A 152 11.30 1.15 -8.73
C LEU A 152 11.53 2.67 -8.74
N ILE A 153 10.54 3.48 -8.34
CA ILE A 153 10.73 4.94 -8.19
C ILE A 153 11.70 5.26 -7.03
N PHE A 154 11.72 4.44 -5.98
CA PHE A 154 12.44 4.75 -4.74
C PHE A 154 13.69 3.91 -4.51
N TYR A 155 13.70 2.68 -5.02
CA TYR A 155 14.74 1.69 -4.82
C TYR A 155 15.14 1.08 -6.15
N ASN A 156 16.44 0.97 -6.40
CA ASN A 156 16.95 0.14 -7.48
C ASN A 156 16.73 -1.33 -7.09
N GLU A 157 16.22 -2.19 -7.97
CA GLU A 157 16.01 -3.63 -7.72
C GLU A 157 17.24 -4.30 -7.11
N LYS A 158 18.43 -3.94 -7.61
CA LYS A 158 19.70 -4.46 -7.09
C LYS A 158 19.91 -4.13 -5.61
N TYR A 159 19.49 -2.94 -5.17
CA TYR A 159 19.60 -2.53 -3.76
C TYR A 159 18.70 -3.37 -2.84
N LEU A 160 17.50 -3.75 -3.28
CA LEU A 160 16.58 -4.55 -2.47
C LEU A 160 17.09 -5.99 -2.31
N ILE A 161 17.61 -6.58 -3.38
CA ILE A 161 18.17 -7.94 -3.38
C ILE A 161 19.47 -7.98 -2.54
N ASP A 162 20.40 -7.06 -2.77
CA ASP A 162 21.68 -7.01 -2.07
C ASP A 162 21.53 -6.81 -0.54
N LYS A 163 20.45 -6.14 -0.10
CA LYS A 163 20.17 -5.91 1.32
C LYS A 163 19.42 -7.04 2.03
N CYS A 164 18.90 -8.02 1.29
CA CYS A 164 18.15 -9.14 1.87
C CYS A 164 18.91 -10.47 1.80
N VAL A 165 19.99 -10.54 1.03
CA VAL A 165 20.86 -11.72 0.90
C VAL A 165 22.17 -11.59 1.72
N ALA A 166 22.48 -10.39 2.22
CA ALA A 166 23.66 -10.09 3.05
C ALA A 166 23.37 -10.16 4.55
#